data_AF-A0A0A6PEK0-F1
#
_entry.id   AF-A0A0A6PEK0-F1
#
_cell.length_a   1.000
_cell.length_b   1.000
_cell.length_c   1.000
_cell.angle_alpha   90.00
_cell.angle_beta   90.00
_cell.angle_gamma   90.00
#
_symmetry.space_group_name_H-M   'P 1'
#
loop_
_entity.id
_entity.type
_entity.pdbx_description
1 polymer ?
#
loop_
_entity_poly.entity_id
_entity_poly.type
_entity_poly.pdbx_seq_one_letter_code
_entity_poly.pdbx_strand_id
1 'polypeptide(L)'
;MIQTVLSERNLNNAGTNLILCVDSDLEYLLKNQPLFNHPYIFHTYAYSIENYKISPAALARIVEKSSYPDANICGFSFVKFIQDYSKATYPLLRYILYFEKQKLEQIASKQAHIVSEPLISEKELKSVFCLKPSEICLTDNANDVITGLKNRVSNLIEKIKKKHTNIDFSNIDKTLSELKVQETDTYWYLNGHIMYDCVAKIVMSKVISDYRQEKRQWFKLQEPTEMLKTKQKEYHNLLKNIDWKTLLNDGYMYCLISLNRCPPMQKIKQDVERYRDSG
;
A
#
# COMPACT_ATOMS: atom_id res chain seq x y z
N MET A 1 -20.21 11.82 13.78
CA MET A 1 -20.51 12.85 12.78
C MET A 1 -19.19 13.12 12.06
N ILE A 2 -18.93 12.41 10.97
CA ILE A 2 -17.70 12.62 10.18
C ILE A 2 -17.94 13.93 9.43
N GLN A 3 -17.24 15.00 9.80
CA GLN A 3 -17.22 16.21 8.99
C GLN A 3 -16.61 15.83 7.63
N THR A 4 -17.43 15.79 6.59
CA THR A 4 -16.95 15.70 5.22
C THR A 4 -16.21 17.01 4.93
N VAL A 5 -14.87 16.95 4.95
CA VAL A 5 -13.97 18.10 4.72
C VAL A 5 -14.15 18.65 3.29
N LEU A 6 -14.55 17.79 2.35
CA LEU A 6 -15.07 18.18 1.04
C LEU A 6 -16.57 18.45 1.09
N SER A 7 -16.93 19.70 0.81
CA SER A 7 -18.31 20.14 0.60
C SER A 7 -18.45 20.76 -0.79
N GLU A 8 -19.66 20.80 -1.34
CA GLU A 8 -19.95 21.52 -2.60
C GLU A 8 -19.44 22.97 -2.55
N ARG A 9 -19.56 23.61 -1.38
CA ARG A 9 -19.04 24.97 -1.15
C ARG A 9 -17.53 25.06 -1.35
N ASN A 10 -16.76 24.13 -0.79
CA ASN A 10 -15.31 24.16 -0.91
C ASN A 10 -14.87 23.82 -2.34
N LEU A 11 -15.55 22.87 -3.00
CA LEU A 11 -15.33 22.55 -4.41
C LEU A 11 -15.56 23.76 -5.32
N ASN A 12 -16.67 24.48 -5.14
CA ASN A 12 -17.00 25.65 -5.97
C ASN A 12 -16.06 26.85 -5.71
N ASN A 13 -15.43 26.91 -4.53
CA ASN A 13 -14.50 27.99 -4.18
C ASN A 13 -13.04 27.65 -4.51
N ALA A 14 -12.74 26.42 -4.95
CA ALA A 14 -11.39 26.04 -5.31
C ALA A 14 -10.92 26.89 -6.51
N GLY A 15 -9.79 27.56 -6.35
CA GLY A 15 -9.35 28.66 -7.20
C GLY A 15 -7.92 29.09 -6.90
N THR A 16 -7.46 30.19 -7.49
CA THR A 16 -6.12 30.74 -7.25
C THR A 16 -5.81 31.01 -5.78
N ASN A 17 -6.83 31.31 -4.98
CA ASN A 17 -6.72 31.59 -3.54
C ASN A 17 -7.04 30.39 -2.65
N LEU A 18 -7.48 29.26 -3.22
CA LEU A 18 -7.86 28.06 -2.48
C LEU A 18 -7.54 26.81 -3.30
N ILE A 19 -6.44 26.14 -2.93
CA ILE A 19 -6.09 24.83 -3.46
C ILE A 19 -6.60 23.76 -2.49
N LEU A 20 -7.21 22.70 -3.02
CA LEU A 20 -7.61 21.54 -2.22
C LEU A 20 -6.67 20.37 -2.50
N CYS A 21 -6.24 19.69 -1.44
CA CYS A 21 -5.48 18.46 -1.51
C CYS A 21 -6.32 17.34 -0.91
N VAL A 22 -6.55 16.28 -1.67
CA VAL A 22 -7.52 15.23 -1.35
C VAL A 22 -6.83 13.87 -1.41
N ASP A 23 -7.05 13.04 -0.40
CA ASP A 23 -6.69 11.63 -0.50
C ASP A 23 -7.59 10.95 -1.52
N SER A 24 -7.03 10.15 -2.43
CA SER A 24 -7.85 9.63 -3.51
C SER A 24 -8.94 8.70 -3.02
N ASP A 25 -8.74 7.85 -2.01
CA ASP A 25 -9.72 6.84 -1.58
C ASP A 25 -10.43 6.10 -2.75
N LEU A 26 -9.67 5.80 -3.83
CA LEU A 26 -10.14 5.24 -5.13
C LEU A 26 -10.84 6.22 -6.09
N GLU A 27 -11.26 7.40 -5.67
CA GLU A 27 -11.93 8.41 -6.52
C GLU A 27 -11.13 8.78 -7.77
N TYR A 28 -9.80 8.88 -7.64
CA TYR A 28 -8.91 9.11 -8.77
C TYR A 28 -9.02 7.98 -9.81
N LEU A 29 -9.02 6.73 -9.35
CA LEU A 29 -9.17 5.55 -10.22
C LEU A 29 -10.55 5.46 -10.85
N LEU A 30 -11.57 6.05 -10.23
CA LEU A 30 -12.93 6.09 -10.75
C LEU A 30 -13.21 7.32 -11.61
N LYS A 31 -12.22 8.20 -11.79
CA LYS A 31 -12.35 9.47 -12.51
C LYS A 31 -13.54 10.30 -12.03
N ASN A 32 -13.77 10.31 -10.72
CA ASN A 32 -14.93 10.95 -10.11
C ASN A 32 -14.94 12.46 -10.40
N GLN A 33 -16.04 12.96 -10.96
CA GLN A 33 -16.21 14.39 -11.27
C GLN A 33 -16.99 15.09 -10.14
N PRO A 34 -16.72 16.38 -9.86
CA PRO A 34 -15.80 17.27 -10.58
C PRO A 34 -14.32 17.14 -10.19
N LEU A 35 -13.97 16.25 -9.25
CA LEU A 35 -12.64 16.25 -8.63
C LEU A 35 -11.51 15.88 -9.59
N PHE A 36 -11.73 14.95 -10.52
CA PHE A 36 -10.68 14.35 -11.34
C PHE A 36 -9.95 15.33 -12.27
N ASN A 37 -10.66 16.33 -12.81
CA ASN A 37 -10.10 17.30 -13.77
C ASN A 37 -10.08 18.74 -13.25
N HIS A 38 -10.25 18.96 -11.95
CA HIS A 38 -10.32 20.30 -11.40
C HIS A 38 -8.92 20.94 -11.29
N PRO A 39 -8.67 22.13 -11.87
CA PRO A 39 -7.33 22.73 -11.95
C PRO A 39 -6.72 23.11 -10.60
N TYR A 40 -7.56 23.28 -9.57
CA TYR A 40 -7.16 23.66 -8.21
C TYR A 40 -7.35 22.53 -7.18
N ILE A 41 -7.56 21.29 -7.63
CA ILE A 41 -7.66 20.12 -6.74
C ILE A 41 -6.55 19.13 -7.07
N PHE A 42 -5.74 18.81 -6.08
CA PHE A 42 -4.67 17.82 -6.17
C PHE A 42 -5.10 16.56 -5.45
N HIS A 43 -4.86 15.42 -6.10
CA HIS A 43 -5.14 14.10 -5.55
C HIS A 43 -3.83 13.45 -5.10
N THR A 44 -3.87 12.68 -4.02
CA THR A 44 -2.90 11.61 -3.88
C THR A 44 -3.21 10.54 -4.95
N TYR A 45 -2.17 9.94 -5.52
CA TYR A 45 -2.34 8.89 -6.56
C TYR A 45 -2.26 7.47 -6.02
N ALA A 46 -2.30 7.34 -4.69
CA ALA A 46 -2.41 6.09 -3.97
C ALA A 46 -3.63 6.22 -3.04
N TYR A 47 -4.07 5.11 -2.46
CA TYR A 47 -5.24 5.06 -1.60
C TYR A 47 -5.12 6.06 -0.43
N SER A 48 -4.02 6.01 0.32
CA SER A 48 -3.71 6.96 1.38
C SER A 48 -2.20 7.15 1.58
N ILE A 49 -1.81 8.01 2.52
CA ILE A 49 -0.40 8.25 2.88
C ILE A 49 0.33 6.97 3.33
N GLU A 50 -0.39 6.03 3.97
CA GLU A 50 0.14 4.73 4.41
C GLU A 50 0.78 3.95 3.26
N ASN A 51 0.20 3.98 2.06
CA ASN A 51 0.75 3.28 0.90
C ASN A 51 2.14 3.84 0.53
N TYR A 52 2.36 5.15 0.68
CA TYR A 52 3.67 5.79 0.46
C TYR A 52 4.69 5.40 1.53
N LYS A 53 4.25 5.26 2.79
CA LYS A 53 5.10 4.82 3.91
C LYS A 53 5.71 3.43 3.67
N ILE A 54 5.02 2.57 2.93
CA ILE A 54 5.37 1.16 2.75
C ILE A 54 5.86 0.83 1.34
N SER A 55 6.37 1.81 0.60
CA SER A 55 6.97 1.53 -0.72
C SER A 55 8.05 0.44 -0.59
N PRO A 56 8.19 -0.48 -1.57
CA PRO A 56 9.15 -1.58 -1.48
C PRO A 56 10.58 -1.13 -1.16
N ALA A 57 10.99 0.02 -1.71
CA ALA A 57 12.29 0.62 -1.44
C ALA A 57 12.43 1.13 0.00
N ALA A 58 11.38 1.74 0.56
CA ALA A 58 11.35 2.14 1.96
C ALA A 58 11.49 0.92 2.88
N LEU A 59 10.71 -0.13 2.64
CA LEU A 59 10.74 -1.35 3.46
C LEU A 59 12.13 -1.99 3.44
N ALA A 60 12.71 -2.19 2.26
CA ALA A 60 14.06 -2.77 2.12
C ALA A 60 15.11 -1.97 2.90
N ARG A 61 15.09 -0.64 2.80
CA ARG A 61 16.05 0.22 3.50
C ARG A 61 15.83 0.26 5.02
N ILE A 62 14.59 0.21 5.48
CA ILE A 62 14.30 0.13 6.91
C ILE A 62 14.79 -1.20 7.47
N VAL A 63 14.59 -2.32 6.76
CA VAL A 63 15.13 -3.62 7.16
C VAL A 63 16.65 -3.58 7.22
N GLU A 64 17.32 -3.10 6.17
CA GLU A 64 18.78 -2.95 6.14
C GLU A 64 19.30 -2.21 7.37
N LYS A 65 18.70 -1.05 7.68
CA LYS A 65 19.06 -0.25 8.86
C LYS A 65 18.74 -0.96 10.18
N SER A 66 17.69 -1.76 10.23
CA SER A 66 17.15 -2.33 11.47
C SER A 66 17.66 -3.73 11.79
N SER A 67 18.20 -4.46 10.83
CA SER A 67 18.75 -5.81 11.05
C SER A 67 20.20 -5.95 10.63
N TYR A 68 20.75 -5.00 9.86
CA TYR A 68 22.10 -5.05 9.30
C TYR A 68 22.42 -6.45 8.71
N PRO A 69 21.60 -6.90 7.74
CA PRO A 69 21.61 -8.28 7.29
C PRO A 69 22.91 -8.58 6.52
N ASP A 70 23.32 -9.85 6.56
CA ASP A 70 24.48 -10.30 5.79
C ASP A 70 24.10 -10.45 4.32
N ALA A 71 24.86 -9.84 3.40
CA ALA A 71 24.56 -9.84 1.98
C ALA A 71 24.52 -11.25 1.36
N ASN A 72 25.20 -12.22 1.97
CA ASN A 72 25.23 -13.61 1.50
C ASN A 72 24.05 -14.47 2.01
N ILE A 73 23.24 -13.92 2.94
CA ILE A 73 22.17 -14.65 3.64
C ILE A 73 20.80 -13.98 3.38
N CYS A 74 20.80 -12.68 3.06
CA CYS A 74 19.59 -11.86 2.88
C CYS A 74 18.89 -12.10 1.53
N GLY A 75 17.93 -13.05 1.48
CA GLY A 75 17.19 -13.40 0.26
C GLY A 75 15.84 -12.71 0.04
N PHE A 76 15.30 -11.95 1.00
CA PHE A 76 13.93 -11.44 0.91
C PHE A 76 13.87 -10.15 0.07
N SER A 77 13.15 -10.22 -1.05
CA SER A 77 12.86 -9.11 -1.95
C SER A 77 11.47 -8.54 -1.69
N PHE A 78 11.44 -7.37 -1.04
CA PHE A 78 10.21 -6.58 -0.87
C PHE A 78 9.57 -6.19 -2.20
N VAL A 79 10.37 -5.93 -3.23
CA VAL A 79 9.87 -5.61 -4.58
C VAL A 79 9.09 -6.80 -5.13
N LYS A 80 9.70 -8.00 -5.13
CA LYS A 80 9.04 -9.21 -5.62
C LYS A 80 7.79 -9.53 -4.79
N PHE A 81 7.90 -9.47 -3.46
CA PHE A 81 6.78 -9.77 -2.57
C PHE A 81 5.58 -8.86 -2.84
N ILE A 82 5.79 -7.54 -2.92
CA ILE A 82 4.71 -6.58 -3.16
C ILE A 82 4.13 -6.70 -4.58
N GLN A 83 4.95 -7.02 -5.58
CA GLN A 83 4.46 -7.29 -6.94
C GLN A 83 3.58 -8.55 -6.99
N ASP A 84 4.02 -9.63 -6.35
CA ASP A 84 3.26 -10.88 -6.30
C ASP A 84 1.97 -10.72 -5.47
N TYR A 85 2.02 -9.95 -4.37
CA TYR A 85 0.86 -9.56 -3.58
C TYR A 85 -0.13 -8.72 -4.40
N SER A 86 0.36 -7.75 -5.16
CA SER A 86 -0.45 -6.89 -6.03
C SER A 86 -1.17 -7.71 -7.11
N LYS A 87 -0.45 -8.61 -7.79
CA LYS A 87 -1.07 -9.52 -8.77
C LYS A 87 -2.14 -10.41 -8.15
N ALA A 88 -1.88 -10.95 -6.96
CA ALA A 88 -2.83 -11.80 -6.26
C ALA A 88 -4.12 -11.06 -5.86
N THR A 89 -4.04 -9.75 -5.62
CA THR A 89 -5.17 -8.92 -5.17
C THR A 89 -5.85 -8.14 -6.29
N TYR A 90 -5.21 -8.01 -7.46
CA TYR A 90 -5.77 -7.32 -8.63
C TYR A 90 -7.18 -7.78 -9.02
N PRO A 91 -7.52 -9.09 -9.03
CA PRO A 91 -8.89 -9.51 -9.30
C PRO A 91 -9.90 -8.89 -8.32
N LEU A 92 -9.57 -8.83 -7.02
CA LEU A 92 -10.45 -8.25 -6.01
C LEU A 92 -10.51 -6.72 -6.09
N LEU A 93 -9.43 -6.05 -6.51
CA LEU A 93 -9.44 -4.59 -6.74
C LEU A 93 -10.55 -4.19 -7.73
N ARG A 94 -10.76 -4.97 -8.80
CA ARG A 94 -11.84 -4.70 -9.76
C ARG A 94 -13.23 -4.73 -9.12
N TYR A 95 -13.47 -5.67 -8.21
CA TYR A 95 -14.72 -5.72 -7.43
C TYR A 95 -14.84 -4.55 -6.47
N ILE A 96 -13.75 -4.17 -5.79
CA ILE A 96 -13.72 -3.00 -4.90
C ILE A 96 -14.09 -1.74 -5.68
N LEU A 97 -13.45 -1.50 -6.83
CA LEU A 97 -13.73 -0.36 -7.70
C LEU A 97 -15.17 -0.36 -8.23
N TYR A 98 -15.68 -1.52 -8.64
CA TYR A 98 -17.06 -1.66 -9.10
C TYR A 98 -18.05 -1.22 -8.03
N PHE A 99 -17.91 -1.75 -6.82
CA PHE A 99 -18.83 -1.42 -5.74
C PHE A 99 -18.69 0.02 -5.25
N GLU A 100 -17.49 0.57 -5.21
CA GLU A 100 -17.28 1.97 -4.87
C GLU A 100 -17.92 2.89 -5.93
N LYS A 101 -17.80 2.54 -7.21
CA LYS A 101 -18.47 3.28 -8.29
C LYS A 101 -19.98 3.29 -8.14
N GLN A 102 -20.59 2.12 -7.92
CA GLN A 102 -22.04 2.02 -7.70
C GLN A 102 -22.49 2.87 -6.49
N LYS A 103 -21.69 2.89 -5.42
CA LYS A 103 -21.94 3.72 -4.24
C LYS A 103 -21.89 5.21 -4.58
N LEU A 104 -20.89 5.68 -5.31
CA LEU A 104 -20.79 7.09 -5.73
C LEU A 104 -21.98 7.50 -6.62
N GLU A 105 -22.42 6.65 -7.54
CA GLU A 105 -23.59 6.90 -8.40
C GLU A 105 -24.91 6.96 -7.60
N GLN A 106 -25.08 6.11 -6.59
CA GLN A 106 -26.25 6.15 -5.69
C GLN A 106 -26.29 7.44 -4.86
N ILE A 107 -25.14 7.89 -4.35
CA ILE A 107 -25.02 9.15 -3.61
C ILE A 107 -25.38 10.33 -4.53
N ALA A 108 -24.82 10.37 -5.74
CA ALA A 108 -25.08 11.44 -6.71
C ALA A 108 -26.56 11.53 -7.13
N SER A 109 -27.24 10.38 -7.25
CA SER A 109 -28.66 10.31 -7.65
C SER A 109 -29.66 10.61 -6.51
N LYS A 110 -29.20 10.95 -5.29
CA LYS A 110 -30.04 11.21 -4.10
C LYS A 110 -31.08 10.11 -3.83
N GLN A 111 -30.76 8.86 -4.17
CA GLN A 111 -31.67 7.75 -3.92
C GLN A 111 -31.86 7.54 -2.41
N ALA A 112 -33.12 7.54 -1.94
CA ALA A 112 -33.49 7.51 -0.53
C ALA A 112 -33.05 6.23 0.22
N HIS A 113 -32.71 5.17 -0.51
CA HIS A 113 -32.06 3.98 0.01
C HIS A 113 -30.59 3.96 -0.44
N ILE A 114 -29.77 4.77 0.24
CA ILE A 114 -28.32 4.56 0.19
C ILE A 114 -28.07 3.18 0.77
N VAL A 115 -27.47 2.26 0.01
CA VAL A 115 -26.88 1.05 0.61
C VAL A 115 -25.71 1.56 1.45
N SER A 116 -25.97 1.84 2.73
CA SER A 116 -25.03 2.49 3.63
C SER A 116 -23.84 1.61 3.99
N GLU A 117 -23.91 0.31 3.70
CA GLU A 117 -22.85 -0.64 3.96
C GLU A 117 -22.00 -0.86 2.70
N PRO A 118 -20.66 -0.74 2.78
CA PRO A 118 -19.81 -1.14 1.68
C PRO A 118 -20.06 -2.62 1.37
N LEU A 119 -20.30 -2.93 0.09
CA LEU A 119 -20.61 -4.29 -0.39
C LEU A 119 -19.52 -5.32 -0.02
N ILE A 120 -18.32 -4.85 0.28
CA ILE A 120 -17.26 -5.61 0.94
C ILE A 120 -16.86 -4.85 2.20
N SER A 121 -17.11 -5.42 3.37
CA SER A 121 -16.78 -4.78 4.64
C SER A 121 -15.27 -4.73 4.90
N GLU A 122 -14.81 -3.76 5.70
CA GLU A 122 -13.40 -3.69 6.14
C GLU A 122 -12.96 -4.99 6.83
N LYS A 123 -13.87 -5.62 7.59
CA LYS A 123 -13.63 -6.92 8.25
C LYS A 123 -13.37 -8.03 7.23
N GLU A 124 -14.14 -8.09 6.15
CA GLU A 124 -13.92 -9.04 5.06
C GLU A 124 -12.60 -8.78 4.36
N LEU A 125 -12.29 -7.52 4.05
CA LEU A 125 -11.00 -7.14 3.46
C LEU A 125 -9.83 -7.55 4.38
N LYS A 126 -9.91 -7.29 5.68
CA LYS A 126 -8.90 -7.73 6.66
C LYS A 126 -8.75 -9.26 6.66
N SER A 127 -9.86 -10.00 6.61
CA SER A 127 -9.79 -11.47 6.57
C SER A 127 -9.05 -12.03 5.35
N VAL A 128 -9.07 -11.30 4.23
CA VAL A 128 -8.42 -11.67 2.97
C VAL A 128 -6.98 -11.15 2.90
N PHE A 129 -6.75 -9.88 3.27
CA PHE A 129 -5.47 -9.20 3.07
C PHE A 129 -4.47 -9.40 4.20
N CYS A 130 -4.93 -9.55 5.46
CA CYS A 130 -4.00 -9.67 6.58
C CYS A 130 -3.15 -10.94 6.47
N LEU A 131 -1.86 -10.79 6.75
CA LEU A 131 -0.90 -11.89 6.69
C LEU A 131 -0.94 -12.72 7.98
N LYS A 132 -0.60 -14.01 7.87
CA LYS A 132 -0.31 -14.83 9.04
C LYS A 132 1.20 -14.96 9.20
N PRO A 133 1.79 -14.58 10.35
CA PRO A 133 3.23 -14.67 10.56
C PRO A 133 3.82 -16.06 10.32
N SER A 134 3.03 -17.11 10.57
CA SER A 134 3.42 -18.51 10.38
C SER A 134 3.59 -18.92 8.91
N GLU A 135 3.00 -18.18 7.97
CA GLU A 135 3.07 -18.46 6.53
C GLU A 135 4.29 -17.76 5.88
N ILE A 136 5.00 -16.90 6.62
CA ILE A 136 6.11 -16.11 6.08
C ILE A 136 7.40 -16.91 6.17
N CYS A 137 7.80 -17.49 5.02
CA CYS A 137 9.10 -18.08 4.80
C CYS A 137 10.00 -17.09 4.02
N LEU A 138 11.21 -16.82 4.51
CA LEU A 138 12.12 -15.87 3.85
C LEU A 138 12.83 -16.47 2.64
N THR A 139 13.08 -17.78 2.65
CA THR A 139 13.91 -18.45 1.62
C THR A 139 13.21 -18.55 0.27
N ASP A 140 11.87 -18.56 0.25
CA ASP A 140 11.05 -18.60 -0.96
C ASP A 140 10.33 -17.26 -1.24
N ASN A 141 10.72 -16.20 -0.53
CA ASN A 141 10.11 -14.87 -0.62
C ASN A 141 8.61 -14.84 -0.26
N ALA A 142 8.22 -15.63 0.75
CA ALA A 142 6.88 -15.79 1.28
C ALA A 142 5.87 -16.30 0.23
N ASN A 143 6.26 -17.33 -0.53
CA ASN A 143 5.41 -17.88 -1.58
C ASN A 143 4.10 -18.49 -1.03
N ASP A 144 4.15 -19.10 0.15
CA ASP A 144 2.96 -19.64 0.83
C ASP A 144 1.95 -18.54 1.20
N VAL A 145 2.43 -17.36 1.60
CA VAL A 145 1.57 -16.18 1.82
C VAL A 145 0.83 -15.80 0.54
N ILE A 146 1.54 -15.75 -0.59
CA ILE A 146 0.93 -15.38 -1.88
C ILE A 146 -0.10 -16.42 -2.31
N THR A 147 0.19 -17.71 -2.12
CA THR A 147 -0.73 -18.80 -2.44
C THR A 147 -1.99 -18.74 -1.57
N GLY A 148 -1.81 -18.57 -0.25
CA GLY A 148 -2.92 -18.40 0.68
C GLY A 148 -3.77 -17.15 0.38
N LEU A 149 -3.13 -16.05 -0.01
CA LEU A 149 -3.82 -14.82 -0.44
C LEU A 149 -4.67 -15.05 -1.69
N LYS A 150 -4.12 -15.70 -2.73
CA LYS A 150 -4.88 -16.05 -3.94
C LYS A 150 -6.12 -16.89 -3.60
N ASN A 151 -5.98 -17.89 -2.73
CA ASN A 151 -7.10 -18.73 -2.30
C ASN A 151 -8.17 -17.90 -1.57
N ARG A 152 -7.77 -17.02 -0.64
CA ARG A 152 -8.71 -16.14 0.08
C ARG A 152 -9.41 -15.14 -0.85
N VAL A 153 -8.69 -14.57 -1.82
CA VAL A 153 -9.24 -13.68 -2.85
C VAL A 153 -10.28 -14.42 -3.70
N SER A 154 -9.94 -15.60 -4.22
CA SER A 154 -10.86 -16.43 -5.01
C SER A 154 -12.12 -16.78 -4.22
N ASN A 155 -11.97 -17.20 -2.97
CA ASN A 155 -13.10 -17.54 -2.10
C ASN A 155 -14.04 -16.34 -1.86
N LEU A 156 -13.49 -15.13 -1.68
CA LEU A 156 -14.32 -13.93 -1.52
C LEU A 156 -15.02 -13.57 -2.84
N ILE A 157 -14.33 -13.66 -3.97
CA ILE A 157 -14.91 -13.43 -5.29
C ILE A 157 -16.06 -14.40 -5.57
N GLU A 158 -15.92 -15.68 -5.24
CA GLU A 158 -17.00 -16.66 -5.38
C GLU A 158 -18.21 -16.31 -4.50
N LYS A 159 -17.99 -15.86 -3.26
CA LYS A 159 -19.07 -15.38 -2.38
C LYS A 159 -19.79 -14.17 -2.99
N ILE A 160 -19.05 -13.23 -3.58
CA ILE A 160 -19.61 -12.06 -4.26
C ILE A 160 -20.45 -12.50 -5.47
N LYS A 161 -19.91 -13.37 -6.33
CA LYS A 161 -20.61 -13.88 -7.52
C LYS A 161 -21.93 -14.60 -7.20
N LYS A 162 -22.02 -15.27 -6.05
CA LYS A 162 -23.27 -15.89 -5.58
C LYS A 162 -24.36 -14.86 -5.23
N LYS A 163 -23.96 -13.67 -4.77
CA LYS A 163 -24.88 -12.58 -4.40
C LYS A 163 -25.17 -11.64 -5.58
N HIS A 164 -24.22 -11.48 -6.50
CA HIS A 164 -24.28 -10.53 -7.60
C HIS A 164 -23.92 -11.23 -8.91
N THR A 165 -24.93 -11.51 -9.73
CA THR A 165 -24.80 -12.33 -10.94
C THR A 165 -24.45 -11.52 -12.20
N ASN A 166 -24.60 -10.20 -12.17
CA ASN A 166 -24.40 -9.34 -13.34
C ASN A 166 -23.44 -8.18 -13.01
N ILE A 167 -22.16 -8.49 -12.83
CA ILE A 167 -21.10 -7.49 -12.65
C ILE A 167 -20.35 -7.33 -13.97
N ASP A 168 -20.32 -6.11 -14.50
CA ASP A 168 -19.56 -5.74 -15.69
C ASP A 168 -18.33 -4.91 -15.31
N PHE A 169 -17.15 -5.39 -15.70
CA PHE A 169 -15.88 -4.71 -15.45
C PHE A 169 -15.42 -3.83 -16.63
N SER A 170 -16.13 -3.81 -17.76
CA SER A 170 -15.67 -3.14 -18.99
C SER A 170 -15.29 -1.67 -18.77
N ASN A 171 -16.08 -0.94 -17.98
CA ASN A 171 -15.78 0.46 -17.66
C ASN A 171 -14.57 0.61 -16.72
N ILE A 172 -14.42 -0.30 -15.76
CA ILE A 172 -13.31 -0.28 -14.79
C ILE A 172 -12.01 -0.64 -15.48
N ASP A 173 -12.00 -1.72 -16.27
CA ASP A 173 -10.85 -2.18 -17.04
C ASP A 173 -10.40 -1.10 -18.05
N LYS A 174 -11.35 -0.44 -18.71
CA LYS A 174 -11.06 0.73 -19.56
C LYS A 174 -10.38 1.85 -18.75
N THR A 175 -10.92 2.19 -17.59
CA THR A 175 -10.40 3.28 -16.77
C THR A 175 -9.00 2.97 -16.22
N LEU A 176 -8.78 1.75 -15.73
CA LEU A 176 -7.46 1.28 -15.28
C LEU A 176 -6.43 1.31 -16.40
N SER A 177 -6.82 0.91 -17.62
CA SER A 177 -5.97 0.97 -18.81
C SER A 177 -5.60 2.41 -19.19
N GLU A 178 -6.58 3.33 -19.22
CA GLU A 178 -6.34 4.76 -19.50
C GLU A 178 -5.42 5.40 -18.46
N LEU A 179 -5.52 4.98 -17.19
CA LEU A 179 -4.66 5.43 -16.10
C LEU A 179 -3.32 4.69 -16.02
N LYS A 180 -3.09 3.71 -16.91
CA LYS A 180 -1.90 2.86 -16.98
C LYS A 180 -1.62 2.07 -15.70
N VAL A 181 -2.67 1.71 -14.96
CA VAL A 181 -2.56 0.88 -13.76
C VAL A 181 -2.18 -0.54 -14.15
N GLN A 182 -1.06 -1.04 -13.61
CA GLN A 182 -0.58 -2.40 -13.82
C GLN A 182 -0.99 -3.32 -12.66
N GLU A 183 -1.17 -4.61 -12.93
CA GLU A 183 -1.50 -5.61 -11.90
C GLU A 183 -0.43 -5.71 -10.81
N THR A 184 0.83 -5.41 -11.14
CA THR A 184 1.98 -5.39 -10.22
C THR A 184 1.95 -4.25 -9.21
N ASP A 185 1.12 -3.25 -9.46
CA ASP A 185 1.14 -1.97 -8.74
C ASP A 185 -0.15 -1.74 -7.93
N THR A 186 -1.06 -2.72 -7.96
CA THR A 186 -2.35 -2.75 -7.25
C THR A 186 -2.23 -2.33 -5.79
N TYR A 187 -1.14 -2.67 -5.09
CA TYR A 187 -0.99 -2.31 -3.66
C TYR A 187 -1.12 -0.81 -3.38
N TRP A 188 -0.79 0.06 -4.34
CA TRP A 188 -0.95 1.50 -4.19
C TRP A 188 -2.40 1.89 -3.96
N TYR A 189 -3.35 1.09 -4.45
CA TYR A 189 -4.77 1.40 -4.49
C TYR A 189 -5.58 0.56 -3.50
N LEU A 190 -4.93 -0.31 -2.72
CA LEU A 190 -5.59 -1.05 -1.64
C LEU A 190 -5.63 -0.21 -0.37
N ASN A 191 -6.60 -0.52 0.50
CA ASN A 191 -6.80 0.20 1.75
C ASN A 191 -5.49 0.33 2.56
N GLY A 192 -5.02 1.58 2.69
CA GLY A 192 -3.70 1.88 3.24
C GLY A 192 -3.51 1.41 4.67
N HIS A 193 -4.53 1.51 5.53
CA HIS A 193 -4.46 1.01 6.91
C HIS A 193 -4.28 -0.51 6.96
N ILE A 194 -5.04 -1.27 6.18
CA ILE A 194 -4.88 -2.72 6.10
C ILE A 194 -3.49 -3.05 5.55
N MET A 195 -3.03 -2.38 4.49
CA MET A 195 -1.70 -2.63 3.94
C MET A 195 -0.58 -2.29 4.95
N TYR A 196 -0.74 -1.23 5.74
CA TYR A 196 0.23 -0.83 6.74
C TYR A 196 0.28 -1.78 7.93
N ASP A 197 -0.87 -2.02 8.58
CA ASP A 197 -0.95 -2.74 9.85
C ASP A 197 -0.91 -4.25 9.67
N CYS A 198 -1.53 -4.74 8.60
CA CYS A 198 -1.81 -6.15 8.40
C CYS A 198 -0.86 -6.83 7.38
N VAL A 199 -0.09 -6.04 6.62
CA VAL A 199 0.86 -6.56 5.63
C VAL A 199 2.27 -6.10 5.96
N ALA A 200 2.53 -4.79 5.86
CA ALA A 200 3.88 -4.25 6.02
C ALA A 200 4.45 -4.51 7.41
N LYS A 201 3.74 -4.14 8.49
CA LYS A 201 4.22 -4.38 9.87
C LYS A 201 4.48 -5.87 10.15
N ILE A 202 3.65 -6.77 9.64
CA ILE A 202 3.80 -8.20 9.87
C ILE A 202 5.05 -8.75 9.17
N VAL A 203 5.21 -8.47 7.87
CA VAL A 203 6.41 -8.89 7.12
C VAL A 203 7.67 -8.25 7.68
N MET A 204 7.65 -6.94 7.97
CA MET A 204 8.79 -6.24 8.56
C MET A 204 9.21 -6.86 9.89
N SER A 205 8.25 -7.14 10.78
CA SER A 205 8.54 -7.75 12.07
C SER A 205 9.18 -9.13 11.91
N LYS A 206 8.68 -9.95 10.98
CA LYS A 206 9.20 -11.30 10.73
C LYS A 206 10.60 -11.25 10.10
N VAL A 207 10.76 -10.48 9.02
CA VAL A 207 12.03 -10.35 8.29
C VAL A 207 13.13 -9.80 9.20
N ILE A 208 12.87 -8.72 9.95
CA ILE A 208 13.85 -8.14 10.87
C ILE A 208 14.20 -9.14 11.99
N SER A 209 13.20 -9.85 12.54
CA SER A 209 13.43 -10.83 13.59
C SER A 209 14.33 -11.97 13.12
N ASP A 210 14.04 -12.53 11.94
CA ASP A 210 14.77 -13.65 11.36
C ASP A 210 16.21 -13.26 11.02
N TYR A 211 16.43 -12.13 10.35
CA TYR A 211 17.80 -11.64 10.06
C TYR A 211 18.60 -11.37 11.33
N ARG A 212 17.97 -10.80 12.36
CA ARG A 212 18.64 -10.61 13.65
C ARG A 212 18.95 -11.95 14.32
N GLN A 213 18.09 -12.96 14.17
CA GLN A 213 18.30 -14.30 14.70
C GLN A 213 19.43 -15.03 13.99
N GLU A 214 19.45 -15.01 12.66
CA GLU A 214 20.51 -15.58 11.83
C GLU A 214 21.86 -14.95 12.18
N LYS A 215 21.93 -13.62 12.31
CA LYS A 215 23.18 -12.96 12.71
C LYS A 215 23.66 -13.39 14.10
N ARG A 216 22.73 -13.55 15.07
CA ARG A 216 23.05 -14.09 16.39
C ARG A 216 23.53 -15.54 16.34
N GLN A 217 22.92 -16.38 15.50
CA GLN A 217 23.35 -17.77 15.32
C GLN A 217 24.74 -17.82 14.67
N TRP A 218 24.98 -17.01 13.63
CA TRP A 218 26.29 -16.87 13.01
C TRP A 218 27.37 -16.56 14.05
N PHE A 219 27.15 -15.56 14.91
CA PHE A 219 28.07 -15.21 16.00
C PHE A 219 28.34 -16.36 16.98
N LYS A 220 27.37 -17.23 17.25
CA LYS A 220 27.52 -18.39 18.15
C LYS A 220 28.34 -19.52 17.54
N LEU A 221 28.36 -19.64 16.21
CA LEU A 221 29.08 -20.69 15.48
C LEU A 221 30.55 -20.32 15.23
N GLN A 222 30.95 -19.07 15.47
CA GLN A 222 32.33 -18.61 15.29
C GLN A 222 33.19 -18.89 16.53
N GLU A 223 34.49 -19.10 16.31
CA GLU A 223 35.48 -19.24 17.38
C GLU A 223 35.55 -17.98 18.27
N PRO A 224 35.51 -18.12 19.61
CA PRO A 224 35.50 -16.98 20.53
C PRO A 224 36.82 -16.20 20.56
N THR A 225 36.94 -15.17 19.72
CA THR A 225 38.10 -14.25 19.68
C THR A 225 37.75 -12.87 20.24
N GLU A 226 38.74 -12.10 20.71
CA GLU A 226 38.53 -10.70 21.12
C GLU A 226 38.00 -9.82 19.96
N MET A 227 38.45 -10.11 18.73
CA MET A 227 37.92 -9.47 17.53
C MET A 227 36.42 -9.77 17.35
N LEU A 228 36.00 -11.03 17.55
CA LEU A 228 34.58 -11.42 17.44
C LEU A 228 33.73 -10.75 18.53
N LYS A 229 34.21 -10.71 19.78
CA LYS A 229 33.51 -10.01 20.89
C LYS A 229 33.33 -8.53 20.57
N THR A 230 34.31 -7.89 19.94
CA THR A 230 34.23 -6.49 19.51
C THR A 230 33.15 -6.31 18.44
N LYS A 231 33.15 -7.13 17.38
CA LYS A 231 32.11 -7.11 16.34
C LYS A 231 30.70 -7.35 16.88
N GLN A 232 30.55 -8.25 17.86
CA GLN A 232 29.27 -8.49 18.53
C GLN A 232 28.76 -7.24 19.27
N LYS A 233 29.64 -6.55 20.00
CA LYS A 233 29.32 -5.29 20.69
C LYS A 233 28.96 -4.18 19.70
N GLU A 234 29.71 -4.04 18.61
CA GLU A 234 29.43 -3.08 17.54
C GLU A 234 28.03 -3.31 16.94
N TYR A 235 27.72 -4.55 16.57
CA TYR A 235 26.40 -4.92 16.06
C TYR A 235 25.27 -4.59 17.05
N HIS A 236 25.46 -4.91 18.34
CA HIS A 236 24.47 -4.58 19.37
C HIS A 236 24.29 -3.05 19.51
N ASN A 237 25.38 -2.29 19.53
CA ASN A 237 25.35 -0.83 19.66
C ASN A 237 24.67 -0.15 18.47
N LEU A 238 24.91 -0.64 17.24
CA LEU A 238 24.23 -0.15 16.05
C LEU A 238 22.70 -0.30 16.16
N LEU A 239 22.21 -1.41 16.71
CA LEU A 239 20.79 -1.71 16.78
C LEU A 239 20.07 -1.15 18.02
N LYS A 240 20.81 -0.77 19.07
CA LYS A 240 20.26 -0.42 20.40
C LYS A 240 19.18 0.66 20.35
N ASN A 241 19.34 1.64 19.47
CA ASN A 241 18.45 2.80 19.36
C ASN A 241 17.59 2.80 18.07
N ILE A 242 17.51 1.67 17.37
CA ILE A 242 16.77 1.58 16.12
C ILE A 242 15.40 0.96 16.38
N ASP A 243 14.38 1.80 16.42
CA ASP A 243 12.98 1.39 16.32
C ASP A 243 12.51 1.48 14.86
N TRP A 244 12.38 0.31 14.22
CA TRP A 244 11.94 0.20 12.84
C TRP A 244 10.49 0.68 12.64
N LYS A 245 9.65 0.65 13.67
CA LYS A 245 8.27 1.13 13.56
C LYS A 245 8.23 2.65 13.45
N THR A 246 9.06 3.35 14.22
CA THR A 246 9.26 4.80 14.07
C THR A 246 9.79 5.14 12.67
N LEU A 247 10.78 4.39 12.17
CA LEU A 247 11.29 4.59 10.80
C LEU A 247 10.22 4.38 9.71
N LEU A 248 9.25 3.49 9.95
CA LEU A 248 8.16 3.22 9.02
C LEU A 248 7.19 4.41 8.90
N ASN A 249 7.00 5.19 9.97
CA ASN A 249 6.15 6.37 9.93
C ASN A 249 6.65 7.41 8.92
N ASP A 250 7.98 7.52 8.77
CA ASP A 250 8.65 8.42 7.83
C ASP A 250 8.99 7.74 6.49
N GLY A 251 8.48 6.54 6.25
CA GLY A 251 8.81 5.77 5.04
C GLY A 251 8.44 6.48 3.73
N TYR A 252 7.47 7.40 3.78
CA TYR A 252 7.05 8.21 2.63
C TYR A 252 8.17 9.15 2.14
N MET A 253 9.14 9.52 2.99
CA MET A 253 10.29 10.31 2.61
C MET A 253 11.14 9.61 1.54
N TYR A 254 11.16 8.27 1.52
CA TYR A 254 11.84 7.52 0.47
C TYR A 254 11.18 7.67 -0.90
N CYS A 255 9.85 7.83 -0.94
CA CYS A 255 9.14 8.17 -2.16
C CYS A 255 9.49 9.58 -2.66
N LEU A 256 9.66 10.54 -1.74
CA LEU A 256 10.04 11.93 -2.08
C LEU A 256 11.47 12.02 -2.63
N ILE A 257 12.41 11.28 -2.05
CA ILE A 257 13.82 11.30 -2.48
C ILE A 257 14.04 10.42 -3.73
N SER A 258 13.26 9.35 -3.90
CA SER A 258 13.36 8.41 -5.03
C SER A 258 12.12 8.44 -5.91
N LEU A 259 11.79 9.61 -6.48
CA LEU A 259 10.57 9.81 -7.28
C LEU A 259 10.43 8.81 -8.43
N ASN A 260 11.53 8.46 -9.09
CA ASN A 260 11.56 7.47 -10.17
C ASN A 260 11.19 6.04 -9.72
N ARG A 261 11.19 5.77 -8.41
CA ARG A 261 10.78 4.51 -7.80
C ARG A 261 9.43 4.61 -7.09
N CYS A 262 8.74 5.75 -7.22
CA CYS A 262 7.43 6.00 -6.62
C CYS A 262 6.51 6.71 -7.63
N PRO A 263 5.93 5.98 -8.59
CA PRO A 263 5.11 6.56 -9.66
C PRO A 263 3.97 7.47 -9.17
N PRO A 264 3.23 7.13 -8.10
CA PRO A 264 2.22 8.03 -7.55
C PRO A 264 2.80 9.40 -7.14
N MET A 265 3.94 9.42 -6.45
CA MET A 265 4.59 10.67 -6.01
C MET A 265 5.16 11.47 -7.19
N GLN A 266 5.71 10.79 -8.19
CA GLN A 266 6.18 11.44 -9.42
C GLN A 266 5.04 12.20 -10.11
N LYS A 267 3.83 11.64 -10.09
CA LYS A 267 2.66 12.27 -10.70
C LYS A 267 2.19 13.50 -9.92
N ILE A 268 2.20 13.45 -8.57
CA ILE A 268 1.95 14.63 -7.72
C ILE A 268 2.90 15.76 -8.11
N LYS A 269 4.21 15.46 -8.22
CA LYS A 269 5.22 16.45 -8.64
C LYS A 269 4.89 17.06 -10.01
N GLN A 270 4.52 16.23 -10.99
CA GLN A 270 4.16 16.71 -12.33
C GLN A 270 2.93 17.63 -12.32
N ASP A 271 1.94 17.38 -11.47
CA ASP A 271 0.79 18.28 -11.37
C ASP A 271 1.18 19.61 -10.73
N VAL A 272 2.00 19.58 -9.68
CA VAL A 272 2.48 20.81 -9.03
C VAL A 272 3.32 21.65 -10.00
N GLU A 273 4.16 21.01 -10.80
CA GLU A 273 4.92 21.67 -11.88
C GLU A 273 3.98 22.26 -12.94
N ARG A 274 3.01 21.47 -13.43
CA ARG A 274 2.01 21.96 -14.40
C ARG A 274 1.21 23.14 -13.84
N TYR A 275 0.78 23.08 -12.59
CA TYR A 275 0.05 24.17 -11.95
C TYR A 275 0.88 25.44 -11.86
N ARG A 276 2.14 25.34 -11.42
CA ARG A 276 3.06 26.48 -11.35
C ARG A 276 3.28 27.12 -12.71
N ASP A 277 3.44 26.30 -13.75
CA ASP A 277 3.75 26.79 -15.10
C ASP A 277 2.49 27.32 -15.85
N SER A 278 1.29 27.10 -15.30
CA SER A 278 0.00 27.57 -15.84
C SER A 278 -0.46 28.93 -15.29
N GLY A 279 0.21 29.44 -14.24
CA GLY A 279 -0.10 30.72 -13.57
C GLY A 279 0.96 31.77 -13.86
#